data_AF-A0A363TSC7-F1
#
_entry.id   AF-A0A363TSC7-F1
#
_cell.length_a   1.000
_cell.length_b   1.000
_cell.length_c   1.000
_cell.angle_alpha   90.00
_cell.angle_beta   90.00
_cell.angle_gamma   90.00
#
_symmetry.space_group_name_H-M   'P 1'
#
loop_
_entity.id
_entity.type
_entity.pdbx_description
1 polymer ?
#
loop_
_entity_poly.entity_id
_entity_poly.type
_entity_poly.pdbx_seq_one_letter_code
_entity_poly.pdbx_strand_id
1 'polypeptide(L)'
;MPAVDLDRASSLCLSPPRGKMAGIFGEGACALALRALARPLLHGEAVVAVDGGNRFDPYAISKAARALGGDGREALSRIRVSRAFTCHQMEALLAHRLAPALARFDARLALVLGLPETFADADVPYAEACRIFRGCLSALGRIASGGARVVLVGRGERPSDEENRRAGFFRHLVRIADPLLLFAGGIPGFRASRLPERGR
;
A
#
# COMPACT_ATOMS: atom_id res chain seq x y z
N MET A 1 20.32 -7.04 -0.65
CA MET A 1 19.87 -7.20 -2.05
C MET A 1 20.43 -6.05 -2.86
N PRO A 2 20.97 -6.26 -4.07
CA PRO A 2 21.47 -5.18 -4.91
C PRO A 2 20.31 -4.25 -5.33
N ALA A 3 20.60 -2.97 -5.59
CA ALA A 3 19.59 -1.94 -5.86
C ALA A 3 18.66 -2.28 -7.05
N VAL A 4 19.19 -2.95 -8.08
CA VAL A 4 18.44 -3.38 -9.26
C VAL A 4 17.35 -4.42 -8.93
N ASP A 5 17.60 -5.30 -7.98
CA ASP A 5 16.61 -6.32 -7.56
C ASP A 5 15.47 -5.67 -6.78
N LEU A 6 15.77 -4.63 -6.00
CA LEU A 6 14.77 -3.88 -5.25
C LEU A 6 13.85 -3.08 -6.18
N ASP A 7 14.42 -2.47 -7.22
CA ASP A 7 13.65 -1.73 -8.22
C ASP A 7 12.71 -2.67 -8.99
N ARG A 8 13.21 -3.83 -9.44
CA ARG A 8 12.38 -4.86 -10.11
C ARG A 8 11.27 -5.37 -9.20
N ALA A 9 11.58 -5.67 -7.94
CA ALA A 9 10.59 -6.18 -7.00
C ALA A 9 9.52 -5.14 -6.64
N SER A 10 9.91 -3.87 -6.51
CA SER A 10 8.97 -2.77 -6.30
C SER A 10 8.05 -2.56 -7.51
N SER A 11 8.60 -2.63 -8.73
CA SER A 11 7.84 -2.54 -9.97
C SER A 11 6.82 -3.67 -10.11
N LEU A 12 7.19 -4.90 -9.73
CA LEU A 12 6.26 -6.03 -9.69
C LEU A 12 5.10 -5.78 -8.70
N CYS A 13 5.40 -5.19 -7.54
CA CYS A 13 4.36 -4.81 -6.58
C CYS A 13 3.45 -3.69 -7.11
N LEU A 14 3.95 -2.81 -7.99
CA LEU A 14 3.11 -1.81 -8.67
C LEU A 14 2.28 -2.39 -9.82
N SER A 15 2.51 -3.65 -10.21
CA SER A 15 1.79 -4.37 -11.27
C SER A 15 1.39 -5.78 -10.82
N PRO A 16 0.58 -5.91 -9.74
CA PRO A 16 0.12 -7.20 -9.25
C PRO A 16 -0.72 -7.94 -10.31
N PRO A 17 -0.73 -9.28 -10.29
CA PRO A 17 -1.68 -10.06 -11.08
C PRO A 17 -3.13 -9.63 -10.79
N ARG A 18 -4.00 -9.74 -11.80
CA ARG A 18 -5.41 -9.37 -11.67
C ARG A 18 -6.07 -10.09 -10.50
N GLY A 19 -6.89 -9.36 -9.72
CA GLY A 19 -7.56 -9.91 -8.54
C GLY A 19 -6.67 -10.06 -7.30
N LYS A 20 -5.37 -9.82 -7.42
CA LYS A 20 -4.44 -9.85 -6.29
C LYS A 20 -4.13 -8.43 -5.79
N MET A 21 -3.74 -8.36 -4.52
CA MET A 21 -3.27 -7.14 -3.87
C MET A 21 -1.78 -7.32 -3.57
N ALA A 22 -0.93 -6.44 -4.06
CA ALA A 22 0.48 -6.47 -3.71
C ALA A 22 0.71 -5.92 -2.30
N GLY A 23 1.83 -6.31 -1.68
CA GLY A 23 2.26 -5.80 -0.39
C GLY A 23 3.71 -5.32 -0.40
N ILE A 24 3.96 -4.15 0.16
CA ILE A 24 5.31 -3.65 0.43
C ILE A 24 5.35 -3.31 1.92
N PHE A 25 6.02 -4.12 2.73
CA PHE A 25 6.06 -3.90 4.18
C PHE A 25 7.43 -3.95 4.81
N GLY A 26 7.55 -3.29 5.96
CA GLY A 26 8.77 -3.20 6.74
C GLY A 26 9.38 -1.81 6.73
N GLU A 27 10.56 -1.69 7.31
CA GLU A 27 11.28 -0.43 7.39
C GLU A 27 11.64 0.09 5.99
N GLY A 28 11.37 1.37 5.73
CA GLY A 28 11.59 2.00 4.43
C GLY A 28 10.55 1.68 3.34
N ALA A 29 9.58 0.78 3.59
CA ALA A 29 8.56 0.39 2.61
C ALA A 29 7.77 1.58 2.03
N CYS A 30 7.31 2.50 2.88
CA CYS A 30 6.59 3.68 2.41
C CYS A 30 7.45 4.57 1.51
N ALA A 31 8.72 4.80 1.88
CA ALA A 31 9.63 5.62 1.09
C ALA A 31 9.93 4.97 -0.27
N LEU A 32 10.15 3.65 -0.29
CA LEU A 32 10.32 2.91 -1.54
C LEU A 32 9.07 3.02 -2.42
N ALA A 33 7.89 2.70 -1.87
CA ALA A 33 6.65 2.70 -2.64
C ALA A 33 6.38 4.07 -3.28
N LEU A 34 6.53 5.15 -2.51
CA LEU A 34 6.36 6.51 -3.01
C LEU A 34 7.38 6.88 -4.10
N ARG A 35 8.66 6.53 -3.92
CA ARG A 35 9.68 6.75 -4.96
C ARG A 35 9.38 5.95 -6.23
N ALA A 36 8.93 4.71 -6.08
CA ALA A 36 8.61 3.82 -7.19
C ALA A 36 7.44 4.33 -8.05
N LEU A 37 6.54 5.16 -7.49
CA LEU A 37 5.48 5.81 -8.25
C LEU A 37 5.99 6.83 -9.27
N ALA A 38 7.21 7.34 -9.14
CA ALA A 38 7.71 8.36 -10.06
C ALA A 38 7.65 7.92 -11.52
N ARG A 39 8.05 6.66 -11.82
CA ARG A 39 8.05 6.13 -13.17
C ARG A 39 6.62 6.05 -13.77
N PRO A 40 5.63 5.36 -13.18
CA PRO A 40 4.28 5.32 -13.75
C PRO A 40 3.62 6.70 -13.84
N LEU A 41 3.83 7.58 -12.85
CA LEU A 41 3.30 8.95 -12.88
C LEU A 41 3.89 9.75 -14.06
N LEU A 42 5.20 9.66 -14.30
CA LEU A 42 5.84 10.30 -15.47
C LEU A 42 5.39 9.69 -16.81
N HIS A 43 4.95 8.44 -16.83
CA HIS A 43 4.34 7.79 -18.00
C HIS A 43 2.84 8.07 -18.15
N GLY A 44 2.29 9.00 -17.36
CA GLY A 44 0.93 9.47 -17.50
C GLY A 44 -0.10 8.75 -16.64
N GLU A 45 0.29 7.71 -15.89
CA GLU A 45 -0.65 6.95 -15.07
C GLU A 45 -1.17 7.79 -13.88
N ALA A 46 -2.47 7.70 -13.61
CA ALA A 46 -3.08 8.31 -12.43
C ALA A 46 -3.15 7.33 -11.26
N VAL A 47 -2.97 7.86 -10.04
CA VAL A 47 -2.93 7.09 -8.79
C VAL A 47 -3.91 7.68 -7.78
N VAL A 48 -4.67 6.83 -7.11
CA VAL A 48 -5.46 7.22 -5.93
C VAL A 48 -4.82 6.59 -4.70
N ALA A 49 -4.40 7.43 -3.76
CA ALA A 49 -3.79 7.01 -2.51
C ALA A 49 -4.73 7.26 -1.32
N VAL A 50 -4.81 6.27 -0.42
CA VAL A 50 -5.44 6.40 0.89
C VAL A 50 -4.36 6.22 1.94
N ASP A 51 -4.20 7.22 2.81
CA ASP A 51 -3.13 7.27 3.81
C ASP A 51 -3.69 7.26 5.23
N GLY A 52 -3.58 6.10 5.86
CA GLY A 52 -3.96 5.83 7.25
C GLY A 52 -2.83 6.05 8.26
N GLY A 53 -1.58 6.11 7.79
CA GLY A 53 -0.40 6.21 8.65
C GLY A 53 0.26 7.59 8.63
N ASN A 54 -0.33 8.58 7.97
CA ASN A 54 0.27 9.89 7.72
C ASN A 54 1.67 9.76 7.08
N ARG A 55 1.80 8.84 6.10
CA ARG A 55 3.08 8.46 5.48
C ARG A 55 3.29 9.02 4.08
N PHE A 56 2.26 9.62 3.48
CA PHE A 56 2.38 10.21 2.15
C PHE A 56 3.37 11.38 2.16
N ASP A 57 4.41 11.29 1.32
CA ASP A 57 5.44 12.30 1.15
C ASP A 57 5.54 12.71 -0.34
N PRO A 58 5.04 13.90 -0.73
CA PRO A 58 5.14 14.37 -2.11
C PRO A 58 6.58 14.68 -2.53
N TYR A 59 7.49 14.96 -1.59
CA TYR A 59 8.89 15.23 -1.90
C TYR A 59 9.62 13.96 -2.33
N ALA A 60 9.31 12.80 -1.75
CA ALA A 60 9.84 11.52 -2.19
C ALA A 60 9.52 11.24 -3.66
N ILE A 61 8.28 11.49 -4.09
CA ILE A 61 7.85 11.35 -5.48
C ILE A 61 8.56 12.38 -6.37
N SER A 62 8.52 13.66 -5.99
CA SER A 62 9.08 14.76 -6.80
C SER A 62 10.59 14.62 -7.01
N LYS A 63 11.34 14.24 -5.96
CA LYS A 63 12.78 13.97 -6.07
C LYS A 63 13.07 12.77 -6.98
N ALA A 64 12.29 11.69 -6.85
CA ALA A 64 12.46 10.52 -7.71
C ALA A 64 12.11 10.84 -9.18
N ALA A 65 11.07 11.64 -9.43
CA ALA A 65 10.71 12.06 -10.78
C ALA A 65 11.83 12.89 -11.44
N ARG A 66 12.41 13.86 -10.70
CA ARG A 66 13.56 14.65 -11.19
C ARG A 66 14.79 13.79 -11.44
N ALA A 67 15.05 12.80 -10.59
CA ALA A 67 16.15 11.87 -10.77
C ALA A 67 15.99 11.00 -12.04
N LEU A 68 14.76 10.82 -12.52
CA LEU A 68 14.45 10.17 -13.80
C LEU A 68 14.43 11.15 -14.99
N GLY A 69 14.81 12.42 -14.79
CA GLY A 69 14.81 13.46 -15.82
C GLY A 69 13.45 14.09 -16.11
N GLY A 70 12.41 13.79 -15.30
CA GLY A 70 11.07 14.34 -15.48
C GLY A 70 10.73 15.52 -14.56
N ASP A 71 9.52 16.05 -14.70
CA ASP A 71 8.98 17.10 -13.82
C ASP A 71 8.21 16.49 -12.63
N GLY A 72 8.68 16.80 -11.41
CA GLY A 72 8.02 16.38 -10.19
C GLY A 72 6.63 17.01 -9.98
N ARG A 73 6.36 18.21 -10.50
CA ARG A 73 5.03 18.83 -10.43
C ARG A 73 4.05 18.11 -11.34
N GLU A 74 4.49 17.76 -12.55
CA GLU A 74 3.68 16.96 -13.47
C GLU A 74 3.34 15.60 -12.86
N ALA A 75 4.32 14.89 -12.31
CA ALA A 75 4.09 13.62 -11.63
C ALA A 75 3.08 13.74 -10.47
N LEU A 76 3.24 14.77 -9.62
CA LEU A 76 2.32 15.00 -8.49
C LEU A 76 0.91 15.43 -8.93
N SER A 77 0.74 16.00 -10.11
CA SER A 77 -0.59 16.36 -10.61
C SER A 77 -1.50 15.14 -10.87
N ARG A 78 -0.90 13.95 -10.99
CA ARG A 78 -1.57 12.69 -11.32
C ARG A 78 -1.89 11.83 -10.09
N ILE A 79 -1.58 12.30 -8.87
CA ILE A 79 -1.91 11.59 -7.63
C ILE A 79 -3.00 12.31 -6.84
N ARG A 80 -4.01 11.56 -6.41
CA ARG A 80 -5.08 12.03 -5.51
C ARG A 80 -4.94 11.34 -4.18
N VAL A 81 -4.88 12.09 -3.09
CA VAL A 81 -4.64 11.55 -1.75
C VAL A 81 -5.83 11.86 -0.85
N SER A 82 -6.27 10.88 -0.07
CA SER A 82 -7.19 11.07 1.06
C SER A 82 -6.57 10.47 2.31
N ARG A 83 -6.81 11.09 3.46
CA ARG A 83 -6.28 10.63 4.75
C ARG A 83 -7.39 10.12 5.64
N ALA A 84 -7.08 9.08 6.40
CA ALA A 84 -7.93 8.58 7.48
C ALA A 84 -7.09 8.49 8.75
N PHE A 85 -7.70 8.86 9.88
CA PHE A 85 -7.07 8.79 11.19
C PHE A 85 -7.76 7.76 12.10
N THR A 86 -8.90 7.21 11.67
CA THR A 86 -9.65 6.19 12.41
C THR A 86 -10.07 5.05 11.48
N CYS A 87 -10.34 3.87 12.05
CA CYS A 87 -10.79 2.71 11.28
C CYS A 87 -12.12 2.97 10.54
N HIS A 88 -13.03 3.77 11.11
CA HIS A 88 -14.27 4.18 10.46
C HIS A 88 -14.05 5.11 9.27
N GLN A 89 -13.13 6.07 9.39
CA GLN A 89 -12.74 6.93 8.25
C GLN A 89 -12.09 6.11 7.14
N MET A 90 -11.23 5.15 7.52
CA MET A 90 -10.59 4.24 6.59
C MET A 90 -11.63 3.37 5.86
N GLU A 91 -12.61 2.81 6.57
CA GLU A 91 -13.74 2.08 5.98
C GLU A 91 -14.54 2.96 5.01
N ALA A 92 -14.88 4.19 5.41
CA ALA A 92 -15.59 5.11 4.53
C ALA A 92 -14.83 5.38 3.23
N LEU A 93 -13.51 5.59 3.31
CA LEU A 93 -12.67 5.79 2.14
C LEU A 93 -12.60 4.54 1.26
N LEU A 94 -12.27 3.37 1.84
CA LEU A 94 -12.04 2.14 1.07
C LEU A 94 -13.32 1.52 0.53
N ALA A 95 -14.38 1.47 1.33
CA ALA A 95 -15.64 0.82 0.97
C ALA A 95 -16.52 1.66 0.05
N HIS A 96 -16.45 3.00 0.15
CA HIS A 96 -17.41 3.88 -0.53
C HIS A 96 -16.79 4.92 -1.46
N ARG A 97 -15.53 5.34 -1.25
CA ARG A 97 -14.94 6.45 -2.02
C ARG A 97 -13.86 6.03 -3.00
N LEU A 98 -13.12 4.96 -2.72
CA LEU A 98 -11.97 4.55 -3.51
C LEU A 98 -12.36 4.13 -4.93
N ALA A 99 -13.34 3.25 -5.10
CA ALA A 99 -13.77 2.83 -6.44
C ALA A 99 -14.33 3.99 -7.28
N PRO A 100 -15.24 4.86 -6.77
CA PRO A 100 -15.65 6.07 -7.50
C PRO A 100 -14.50 7.01 -7.82
N ALA A 101 -13.53 7.18 -6.93
CA ALA A 101 -12.35 8.03 -7.19
C ALA A 101 -11.48 7.44 -8.30
N LEU A 102 -11.23 6.13 -8.30
CA LEU A 102 -10.49 5.45 -9.37
C LEU A 102 -11.14 5.70 -10.73
N ALA A 103 -12.48 5.55 -10.82
CA ALA A 103 -13.22 5.82 -12.05
C ALA A 103 -13.18 7.31 -12.46
N ARG A 104 -13.42 8.22 -11.51
CA ARG A 104 -13.45 9.67 -11.76
C ARG A 104 -12.13 10.22 -12.30
N PHE A 105 -11.02 9.68 -11.83
CA PHE A 105 -9.68 10.15 -12.19
C PHE A 105 -8.98 9.25 -13.21
N ASP A 106 -9.70 8.31 -13.83
CA ASP A 106 -9.15 7.30 -14.76
C ASP A 106 -7.89 6.61 -14.21
N ALA A 107 -7.89 6.35 -12.91
CA ALA A 107 -6.77 5.78 -12.19
C ALA A 107 -6.90 4.26 -12.11
N ARG A 108 -5.82 3.56 -12.46
CA ARG A 108 -5.75 2.08 -12.43
C ARG A 108 -4.86 1.54 -11.32
N LEU A 109 -4.41 2.42 -10.42
CA LEU A 109 -3.56 2.08 -9.28
C LEU A 109 -4.10 2.73 -7.99
N ALA A 110 -4.45 1.89 -7.03
CA ALA A 110 -4.79 2.27 -5.67
C ALA A 110 -3.60 1.97 -4.74
N LEU A 111 -3.10 2.99 -4.06
CA LEU A 111 -2.07 2.86 -3.02
C LEU A 111 -2.71 3.02 -1.65
N VAL A 112 -2.58 2.04 -0.77
CA VAL A 112 -3.09 2.12 0.60
C VAL A 112 -1.90 2.11 1.55
N LEU A 113 -1.62 3.26 2.15
CA LEU A 113 -0.55 3.44 3.13
C LEU A 113 -1.13 3.29 4.53
N GLY A 114 -0.50 2.46 5.36
CA GLY A 114 -0.77 2.40 6.79
C GLY A 114 -2.20 1.99 7.15
N LEU A 115 -2.72 0.92 6.52
CA LEU A 115 -4.06 0.42 6.82
C LEU A 115 -4.21 -0.01 8.30
N PRO A 116 -3.36 -0.90 8.86
CA PRO A 116 -3.49 -1.34 10.25
C PRO A 116 -3.36 -0.24 11.30
N GLU A 117 -2.65 0.84 11.00
CA GLU A 117 -2.38 1.98 11.89
C GLU A 117 -3.70 2.65 12.32
N THR A 118 -4.68 2.73 11.42
CA THR A 118 -6.03 3.26 11.75
C THR A 118 -6.85 2.36 12.67
N PHE A 119 -6.40 1.12 12.92
CA PHE A 119 -7.03 0.15 13.80
C PHE A 119 -6.34 0.07 15.16
N ALA A 120 -5.39 0.96 15.48
CA ALA A 120 -4.70 0.95 16.77
C ALA A 120 -5.56 1.48 17.93
N ASP A 121 -6.62 2.24 17.63
CA ASP A 121 -7.51 2.86 18.62
C ASP A 121 -8.14 1.81 19.56
N ALA A 122 -7.81 1.90 20.85
CA ALA A 122 -8.25 0.98 21.89
C ALA A 122 -9.73 1.17 22.26
N ASP A 123 -10.31 2.34 22.01
CA ASP A 123 -11.69 2.68 22.36
C ASP A 123 -12.70 2.00 21.42
N VAL A 124 -12.27 1.56 20.24
CA VAL A 124 -13.09 0.77 19.31
C VAL A 124 -13.10 -0.70 19.76
N PRO A 125 -14.26 -1.33 20.06
CA PRO A 125 -14.30 -2.74 20.44
C PRO A 125 -13.61 -3.65 19.42
N TYR A 126 -12.80 -4.61 19.88
CA TYR A 126 -11.98 -5.45 18.98
C TYR A 126 -12.82 -6.20 17.93
N ALA A 127 -13.99 -6.71 18.30
CA ALA A 127 -14.90 -7.38 17.38
C ALA A 127 -15.39 -6.45 16.26
N GLU A 128 -15.65 -5.19 16.59
CA GLU A 128 -15.99 -4.16 15.61
C GLU A 128 -14.79 -3.83 14.71
N ALA A 129 -13.60 -3.63 15.27
CA ALA A 129 -12.38 -3.43 14.49
C ALA A 129 -12.15 -4.57 13.49
N CYS A 130 -12.38 -5.84 13.90
CA CYS A 130 -12.31 -6.99 13.00
C CYS A 130 -13.37 -6.94 11.88
N ARG A 131 -14.62 -6.57 12.19
CA ARG A 131 -15.69 -6.42 11.20
C ARG A 131 -15.32 -5.39 10.15
N ILE A 132 -14.90 -4.20 10.60
CA ILE A 132 -14.50 -3.07 9.76
C ILE A 132 -13.30 -3.48 8.88
N PHE A 133 -12.27 -4.10 9.47
CA PHE A 133 -11.08 -4.53 8.74
C PHE A 133 -11.43 -5.53 7.62
N ARG A 134 -12.29 -6.51 7.90
CA ARG A 134 -12.79 -7.45 6.87
C ARG A 134 -13.57 -6.73 5.77
N GLY A 135 -14.36 -5.73 6.12
CA GLY A 135 -15.06 -4.86 5.16
C GLY A 135 -14.09 -4.14 4.22
N CYS A 136 -13.04 -3.52 4.77
CA CYS A 136 -11.96 -2.88 4.00
C CYS A 136 -11.30 -3.87 3.03
N LEU A 137 -10.92 -5.07 3.50
CA LEU A 137 -10.29 -6.09 2.66
C LEU A 137 -11.21 -6.59 1.54
N SER A 138 -12.49 -6.78 1.84
CA SER A 138 -13.48 -7.17 0.83
C SER A 138 -13.64 -6.10 -0.25
N ALA A 139 -13.69 -4.82 0.14
CA ALA A 139 -13.74 -3.71 -0.80
C ALA A 139 -12.50 -3.66 -1.70
N LEU A 140 -11.31 -3.78 -1.12
CA LEU A 140 -10.04 -3.82 -1.86
C LEU A 140 -9.95 -5.02 -2.80
N GLY A 141 -10.40 -6.20 -2.38
CA GLY A 141 -10.46 -7.40 -3.21
C GLY A 141 -11.40 -7.24 -4.42
N ARG A 142 -12.56 -6.58 -4.24
CA ARG A 142 -13.46 -6.25 -5.36
C ARG A 142 -12.81 -5.28 -6.35
N ILE A 143 -12.13 -4.25 -5.85
CA ILE A 143 -11.38 -3.30 -6.68
C ILE A 143 -10.29 -4.02 -7.48
N ALA A 144 -9.51 -4.90 -6.84
CA ALA A 144 -8.48 -5.69 -7.48
C ALA A 144 -9.05 -6.63 -8.57
N SER A 145 -10.19 -7.27 -8.29
CA SER A 145 -10.87 -8.17 -9.24
C SER A 145 -11.47 -7.42 -10.43
N GLY A 146 -11.93 -6.18 -10.19
CA GLY A 146 -12.41 -5.23 -11.19
C GLY A 146 -11.33 -4.70 -12.13
N GLY A 147 -10.05 -5.04 -11.91
CA GLY A 147 -8.95 -4.73 -12.82
C GLY A 147 -8.13 -3.48 -12.46
N ALA A 148 -8.41 -2.84 -11.33
CA ALA A 148 -7.49 -1.88 -10.74
C ALA A 148 -6.39 -2.61 -9.97
N ARG A 149 -5.18 -2.06 -9.96
CA ARG A 149 -4.07 -2.58 -9.17
C ARG A 149 -4.18 -2.04 -7.75
N VAL A 150 -4.03 -2.90 -6.75
CA VAL A 150 -4.09 -2.51 -5.35
C VAL A 150 -2.75 -2.83 -4.69
N VAL A 151 -2.14 -1.83 -4.07
CA VAL A 151 -0.84 -1.95 -3.39
C VAL A 151 -0.99 -1.52 -1.95
N LEU A 152 -0.77 -2.46 -1.04
CA LEU A 152 -0.79 -2.25 0.40
C LEU A 152 0.63 -1.94 0.87
N VAL A 153 0.79 -0.88 1.64
CA VAL A 153 2.09 -0.46 2.14
C VAL A 153 1.99 -0.16 3.63
N GLY A 154 2.95 -0.63 4.42
CA GLY A 154 2.93 -0.40 5.86
C GLY A 154 4.29 -0.69 6.49
N ARG A 155 4.59 -0.06 7.62
CA ARG A 155 5.89 -0.21 8.26
C ARG A 155 6.10 -1.56 8.95
N GLY A 156 5.02 -2.30 9.22
CA GLY A 156 5.10 -3.52 10.01
C GLY A 156 5.75 -3.25 11.36
N GLU A 157 5.35 -2.15 12.02
CA GLU A 157 5.86 -1.84 13.35
C GLU A 157 5.55 -3.01 14.28
N ARG A 158 6.56 -3.39 15.07
CA ARG A 158 6.36 -4.31 16.18
C ARG A 158 5.31 -3.67 17.08
N PRO A 159 4.24 -4.39 17.44
CA PRO A 159 3.35 -3.92 18.48
C PRO A 159 4.22 -3.67 19.71
N SER A 160 4.26 -2.44 20.21
CA SER A 160 4.66 -2.23 21.59
C SER A 160 3.68 -3.06 22.44
N ASP A 161 4.26 -3.99 23.18
CA ASP A 161 3.63 -4.93 24.12
C ASP A 161 2.99 -6.20 23.53
N GLU A 162 3.45 -7.34 24.06
CA GLU A 162 3.16 -8.73 23.64
C GLU A 162 1.68 -9.16 23.74
N GLU A 163 0.78 -8.29 24.22
CA GLU A 163 -0.67 -8.54 24.34
C GLU A 163 -1.53 -7.83 23.27
N ASN A 164 -0.92 -7.23 22.25
CA ASN A 164 -1.70 -6.47 21.27
C ASN A 164 -2.43 -7.39 20.26
N ARG A 165 -3.68 -7.79 20.57
CA ARG A 165 -4.58 -8.52 19.66
C ARG A 165 -4.67 -7.90 18.26
N ARG A 166 -4.44 -6.58 18.14
CA ARG A 166 -4.49 -5.82 16.87
C ARG A 166 -3.27 -6.06 15.97
N ALA A 167 -2.19 -6.66 16.49
CA ALA A 167 -1.07 -7.17 15.67
C ALA A 167 -1.53 -8.17 14.59
N GLY A 168 -2.66 -8.85 14.83
CA GLY A 168 -3.27 -9.76 13.88
C GLY A 168 -3.66 -9.11 12.55
N PHE A 169 -3.96 -7.80 12.53
CA PHE A 169 -4.33 -7.09 11.30
C PHE A 169 -3.16 -7.04 10.32
N PHE A 170 -1.99 -6.62 10.78
CA PHE A 170 -0.80 -6.57 9.94
C PHE A 170 -0.38 -7.96 9.45
N ARG A 171 -0.36 -8.97 10.34
CA ARG A 171 -0.08 -10.36 9.96
C ARG A 171 -1.05 -10.87 8.88
N HIS A 172 -2.31 -10.50 8.99
CA HIS A 172 -3.31 -10.85 7.98
C HIS A 172 -3.03 -10.18 6.63
N LEU A 173 -2.65 -8.89 6.61
CA LEU A 173 -2.27 -8.19 5.37
C LEU A 173 -1.09 -8.87 4.67
N VAL A 174 -0.03 -9.18 5.43
CA VAL A 174 1.16 -9.85 4.89
C VAL A 174 0.78 -11.19 4.26
N ARG A 175 -0.13 -11.95 4.88
CA ARG A 175 -0.54 -13.27 4.38
C ARG A 175 -1.35 -13.23 3.10
N ILE A 176 -2.17 -12.19 2.89
CA ILE A 176 -3.03 -12.06 1.69
C ILE A 176 -2.34 -11.32 0.55
N ALA A 177 -1.25 -10.62 0.83
CA ALA A 177 -0.51 -9.86 -0.16
C ALA A 177 0.29 -10.77 -1.09
N ASP A 178 0.12 -10.57 -2.40
CA ASP A 178 0.75 -11.37 -3.46
C ASP A 178 0.77 -10.53 -4.75
N PRO A 179 1.93 -10.10 -5.27
CA PRO A 179 3.28 -10.32 -4.77
C PRO A 179 3.57 -9.50 -3.50
N LEU A 180 4.59 -9.93 -2.75
CA LEU A 180 4.96 -9.37 -1.45
C LEU A 180 6.45 -9.03 -1.40
N LEU A 181 6.75 -7.77 -1.05
CA LEU A 181 8.08 -7.31 -0.69
C LEU A 181 8.14 -7.04 0.82
N LEU A 182 9.09 -7.68 1.51
CA LEU A 182 9.32 -7.49 2.93
C LEU A 182 10.75 -7.03 3.21
N PHE A 183 10.89 -5.97 3.99
CA PHE A 183 12.16 -5.42 4.43
C PHE A 183 12.58 -6.03 5.78
N ALA A 184 13.85 -6.43 5.89
CA ALA A 184 14.42 -6.93 7.14
C ALA A 184 14.47 -5.79 8.17
N GLY A 185 13.78 -6.01 9.29
CA GLY A 185 13.61 -5.03 10.38
C GLY A 185 12.25 -5.13 11.08
N GLY A 186 11.22 -5.66 10.41
CA GLY A 186 9.83 -5.62 10.90
C GLY A 186 9.23 -6.89 11.53
N ILE A 187 9.71 -8.11 11.22
CA ILE A 187 9.07 -9.35 11.74
C ILE A 187 10.11 -10.47 11.94
N PRO A 188 10.34 -10.97 13.17
CA PRO A 188 11.03 -12.24 13.38
C PRO A 188 10.19 -13.40 12.80
N GLY A 189 10.78 -14.23 11.93
CA GLY A 189 10.17 -15.49 11.48
C GLY A 189 9.55 -15.50 10.08
N PHE A 190 9.50 -14.38 9.35
CA PHE A 190 9.02 -14.38 7.97
C PHE A 190 10.20 -14.39 6.98
N ARG A 191 10.42 -15.52 6.28
CA ARG A 191 11.37 -15.58 5.15
C ARG A 191 10.71 -14.93 3.94
N ALA A 192 11.37 -13.94 3.35
CA ALA A 192 10.98 -13.39 2.05
C ALA A 192 10.88 -14.53 1.03
N SER A 193 9.66 -14.88 0.61
CA SER A 193 9.46 -15.77 -0.53
C SER A 193 9.99 -15.04 -1.76
N ARG A 194 11.02 -15.62 -2.39
CA ARG A 194 11.64 -15.09 -3.60
C ARG A 194 10.56 -14.75 -4.63
N LEU A 195 10.73 -13.62 -5.32
CA LEU A 195 10.01 -13.33 -6.55
C LEU A 195 10.06 -14.57 -7.46
N PRO A 196 8.98 -14.92 -8.18
CA PRO A 196 9.06 -15.96 -9.19
C PRO A 196 10.07 -15.51 -10.25
N GLU A 197 11.20 -16.20 -10.33
CA GLU A 197 12.10 -16.10 -11.47
C GLU A 197 11.31 -16.60 -12.69
N ARG A 198 10.98 -15.69 -13.62
CA ARG A 198 10.44 -16.12 -14.91
C ARG A 198 11.57 -16.79 -15.67
N GLY A 199 11.37 -18.07 -16.00
CA GLY A 199 12.22 -18.84 -16.88
C GLY A 199 12.47 -18.10 -18.19
N ARG A 200 13.70 -18.25 -18.68
CA ARG A 200 14.17 -17.76 -19.98
C ARG A 200 13.37 -18.35 -21.13
#